data_AF-M3ALU7-F1
#
_entry.id   AF-M3ALU7-F1
#
_cell.length_a   1.000
_cell.length_b   1.000
_cell.length_c   1.000
_cell.angle_alpha   90.00
_cell.angle_beta   90.00
_cell.angle_gamma   90.00
#
_symmetry.space_group_name_H-M   'P 1'
#
loop_
_entity.id
_entity.type
_entity.pdbx_description
1 polymer ?
#
loop_
_entity_poly.entity_id
_entity_poly.type
_entity_poly.pdbx_seq_one_letter_code
_entity_poly.pdbx_strand_id
1 'polypeptide(L)'
;MADSCIDSSSKEHTLEIRGRLREKVMHLVKPFRFTTNRPPFALRDLIVFALVAREEENANMRTIIQWIFDNFDFDANTENHSVYNSCYENHGEPEKMIEGFIGALMNVDTPISVTSLKNETGQEKDRYAVSTDAARFHLNECTQPIRKGKIPFPDLPPELRNRIYKLLFVYSTPLSLQLDIMLSG
;
A
#
# COMPACT_ATOMS: atom_id res chain seq x y z
N MET A 1 -6.61 -30.44 23.47
CA MET A 1 -5.50 -30.60 22.51
C MET A 1 -6.08 -31.02 21.17
N ALA A 2 -6.65 -30.10 20.39
CA ALA A 2 -7.18 -30.40 19.04
C ALA A 2 -7.47 -29.11 18.24
N ASP A 3 -6.53 -28.16 18.15
CA ASP A 3 -6.77 -26.88 17.44
C ASP A 3 -5.63 -26.41 16.52
N SER A 4 -4.62 -27.24 16.22
CA SER A 4 -3.43 -26.81 15.48
C SER A 4 -3.42 -27.12 13.98
N CYS A 5 -4.43 -27.80 13.42
CA CYS A 5 -4.37 -28.27 12.02
C CYS A 5 -4.98 -27.31 10.98
N ILE A 6 -5.79 -26.32 11.37
CA ILE A 6 -6.48 -25.44 10.40
C ILE A 6 -5.61 -24.23 9.99
N ASP A 7 -4.62 -23.84 10.80
CA ASP A 7 -3.87 -22.59 10.62
C ASP A 7 -2.68 -22.69 9.64
N SER A 8 -2.12 -23.88 9.43
CA SER A 8 -0.92 -24.05 8.59
C SER A 8 -1.18 -23.84 7.10
N SER A 9 -2.32 -24.31 6.57
CA SER A 9 -2.65 -24.22 5.15
C SER A 9 -2.95 -22.79 4.69
N SER A 10 -3.54 -21.97 5.56
CA SER A 10 -3.86 -20.57 5.27
C SER A 10 -2.60 -19.69 5.19
N LYS A 11 -1.64 -19.93 6.09
CA LYS A 11 -0.36 -19.21 6.15
C LYS A 11 0.51 -19.50 4.93
N GLU A 12 0.59 -20.75 4.50
CA GLU A 12 1.38 -21.16 3.34
C GLU A 12 0.88 -20.52 2.03
N HIS A 13 -0.43 -20.52 1.82
CA HIS A 13 -1.03 -19.85 0.67
C HIS A 13 -0.79 -18.33 0.66
N THR A 14 -0.85 -17.69 1.83
CA THR A 14 -0.59 -16.25 1.95
C THR A 14 0.87 -15.90 1.62
N LEU A 15 1.82 -16.73 2.06
CA LEU A 15 3.24 -16.58 1.74
C LEU A 15 3.50 -16.77 0.24
N GLU A 16 2.84 -17.74 -0.39
CA GLU A 16 2.97 -17.96 -1.84
C GLU A 16 2.45 -16.76 -2.64
N ILE A 17 1.28 -16.20 -2.28
CA ILE A 17 0.74 -15.00 -2.94
C ILE A 17 1.71 -13.82 -2.78
N ARG A 18 2.23 -13.61 -1.57
CA ARG A 18 3.19 -12.54 -1.29
C ARG A 18 4.47 -12.71 -2.12
N GLY A 19 4.99 -13.94 -2.23
CA GLY A 19 6.15 -14.27 -3.06
C GLY A 19 5.95 -13.91 -4.54
N ARG A 20 4.80 -14.29 -5.11
CA ARG A 20 4.44 -13.94 -6.50
C ARG A 20 4.28 -12.43 -6.70
N LEU A 21 3.73 -11.73 -5.70
CA LEU A 21 3.58 -10.27 -5.77
C LEU A 21 4.95 -9.56 -5.71
N ARG A 22 5.85 -10.03 -4.85
CA ARG A 22 7.24 -9.57 -4.75
C ARG A 22 7.96 -9.74 -6.07
N GLU A 23 7.87 -10.90 -6.71
CA GLU A 23 8.50 -11.15 -8.01
C GLU A 23 8.01 -10.16 -9.08
N LYS A 24 6.69 -9.90 -9.13
CA LYS A 24 6.10 -8.91 -10.04
C LYS A 24 6.62 -7.50 -9.79
N VAL A 25 6.70 -7.07 -8.53
CA VAL A 25 7.27 -5.77 -8.15
C VAL A 25 8.73 -5.67 -8.61
N MET A 26 9.54 -6.69 -8.34
CA MET A 26 10.94 -6.67 -8.76
C MET A 26 11.09 -6.59 -10.28
N HIS A 27 10.22 -7.26 -11.04
CA HIS A 27 10.18 -7.13 -12.50
C HIS A 27 9.81 -5.73 -12.99
N LEU A 28 8.85 -5.06 -12.33
CA LEU A 28 8.45 -3.68 -12.65
C LEU A 28 9.56 -2.66 -12.38
N VAL A 29 10.30 -2.86 -11.28
CA VAL A 29 11.33 -1.92 -10.82
C VAL A 29 12.64 -2.08 -11.60
N LYS A 30 12.95 -3.30 -12.06
CA LYS A 30 14.21 -3.65 -12.73
C LYS A 30 14.67 -2.66 -13.82
N PRO A 31 13.80 -2.14 -14.73
CA PRO A 31 14.23 -1.24 -15.79
C PRO A 31 14.70 0.14 -15.30
N PHE A 32 14.27 0.56 -14.11
CA PHE A 32 14.52 1.90 -13.56
C PHE A 32 15.65 1.94 -12.53
N ARG A 33 16.21 0.77 -12.20
CA ARG A 33 17.05 0.59 -11.01
C ARG A 33 18.29 1.48 -11.00
N PHE A 34 18.90 1.60 -12.17
CA PHE A 34 20.16 2.33 -12.39
C PHE A 34 19.97 3.51 -13.35
N THR A 35 18.72 3.98 -13.49
CA THR A 35 18.45 5.11 -14.38
C THR A 35 18.53 6.40 -13.60
N THR A 36 19.24 7.39 -14.16
CA THR A 36 19.23 8.76 -13.66
C THR A 36 17.92 9.49 -13.97
N ASN A 37 17.02 8.89 -14.75
CA ASN A 37 15.71 9.44 -15.03
C ASN A 37 14.74 9.10 -13.89
N ARG A 38 13.83 10.04 -13.61
CA ARG A 38 12.76 9.83 -12.63
C ARG A 38 11.90 8.62 -13.03
N PRO A 39 11.70 7.63 -12.15
CA PRO A 39 10.81 6.51 -12.45
C PRO A 39 9.36 7.01 -12.62
N PRO A 40 8.54 6.36 -13.47
CA PRO A 40 7.16 6.76 -13.74
C PRO A 40 6.19 6.30 -12.63
N PHE A 41 6.62 6.36 -11.37
CA PHE A 41 5.86 5.92 -10.20
C PHE A 41 5.69 7.09 -9.23
N ALA A 42 4.53 7.18 -8.58
CA ALA A 42 4.36 8.11 -7.48
C ALA A 42 5.08 7.60 -6.23
N LEU A 43 5.43 8.49 -5.31
CA LEU A 43 6.16 8.12 -4.09
C LEU A 43 5.40 7.11 -3.22
N ARG A 44 4.06 7.20 -3.18
CA ARG A 44 3.21 6.19 -2.51
C ARG A 44 3.38 4.79 -3.10
N ASP A 45 3.56 4.69 -4.42
CA ASP A 45 3.73 3.42 -5.11
C ASP A 45 5.09 2.82 -4.74
N LEU A 46 6.14 3.67 -4.65
CA LEU A 46 7.48 3.28 -4.21
C LEU A 46 7.48 2.76 -2.77
N ILE A 47 6.72 3.39 -1.87
CA ILE A 47 6.56 2.92 -0.49
C ILE A 47 5.91 1.53 -0.47
N VAL A 48 4.85 1.32 -1.26
CA VAL A 48 4.19 0.01 -1.35
C VAL A 48 5.12 -1.03 -1.96
N PHE A 49 5.91 -0.68 -2.98
CA PHE A 49 6.94 -1.57 -3.54
C PHE A 49 7.95 -2.00 -2.49
N ALA A 50 8.46 -1.05 -1.68
CA ALA A 50 9.40 -1.34 -0.62
C ALA A 50 8.83 -2.32 0.42
N LEU A 51 7.58 -2.12 0.83
CA LEU A 51 6.92 -2.99 1.81
C LEU A 51 6.66 -4.40 1.27
N VAL A 52 6.28 -4.52 -0.01
CA VAL A 52 6.03 -5.80 -0.68
C VAL A 52 7.33 -6.56 -0.98
N ALA A 53 8.41 -5.84 -1.32
CA ALA A 53 9.68 -6.44 -1.70
C ALA A 53 10.44 -7.09 -0.54
N ARG A 54 9.99 -6.89 0.70
CA ARG A 54 10.59 -7.44 1.92
C ARG A 54 9.92 -8.73 2.36
N GLU A 55 10.73 -9.61 2.96
CA GLU A 55 10.25 -10.85 3.59
C GLU A 55 9.48 -10.56 4.88
N GLU A 56 9.98 -9.61 5.66
CA GLU A 56 9.29 -9.11 6.84
C GLU A 56 8.03 -8.33 6.45
N GLU A 57 6.92 -8.62 7.14
CA GLU A 57 5.66 -7.92 6.92
C GLU A 57 5.69 -6.45 7.33
N ASN A 58 6.57 -6.12 8.28
CA ASN A 58 6.66 -4.82 8.91
C ASN A 58 8.01 -4.14 8.61
N ALA A 59 7.98 -2.86 8.28
CA ALA A 59 9.17 -2.04 8.07
C ALA A 59 9.09 -0.74 8.89
N ASN A 60 10.24 -0.18 9.26
CA ASN A 60 10.28 1.21 9.73
C ASN A 60 10.57 2.15 8.54
N MET A 61 10.39 3.46 8.72
CA MET A 61 10.61 4.45 7.66
C MET A 61 12.02 4.37 7.08
N ARG A 62 13.04 4.21 7.93
CA ARG A 62 14.44 4.11 7.50
C ARG A 62 14.64 2.97 6.52
N THR A 63 14.06 1.80 6.80
CA THR A 63 14.17 0.64 5.92
C THR A 63 13.41 0.84 4.61
N ILE A 64 12.27 1.51 4.62
CA ILE A 64 11.51 1.84 3.41
C ILE A 64 12.33 2.78 2.53
N ILE A 65 12.84 3.88 3.10
CA ILE A 65 13.63 4.88 2.36
C ILE A 65 14.92 4.28 1.83
N GLN A 66 15.63 3.49 2.65
CA GLN A 66 16.84 2.80 2.20
C GLN A 66 16.55 1.89 1.01
N TRP A 67 15.46 1.13 1.05
CA TRP A 67 15.08 0.29 -0.08
C TRP A 67 14.80 1.11 -1.34
N ILE A 68 14.16 2.28 -1.22
CA ILE A 68 13.93 3.17 -2.38
C ILE A 68 15.27 3.64 -2.95
N PHE A 69 16.21 4.11 -2.13
CA PHE A 69 17.54 4.52 -2.60
C PHE A 69 18.34 3.37 -3.23
N ASP A 70 18.25 2.16 -2.67
CA ASP A 70 18.94 0.98 -3.20
C ASP A 70 18.37 0.53 -4.56
N ASN A 71 17.18 1.01 -4.94
CA ASN A 71 16.48 0.58 -6.15
C ASN A 71 16.20 1.71 -7.14
N PHE A 72 16.49 2.97 -6.84
CA PHE A 72 16.23 4.10 -7.72
C PHE A 72 17.32 5.17 -7.55
N ASP A 73 18.33 5.14 -8.43
CA ASP A 73 19.45 6.10 -8.42
C ASP A 73 18.97 7.57 -8.51
N PHE A 74 17.87 7.82 -9.23
CA PHE A 74 17.26 9.15 -9.29
C PHE A 74 16.92 9.68 -7.89
N ASP A 75 16.30 8.85 -7.05
CA ASP A 75 15.87 9.24 -5.72
C ASP A 75 17.06 9.26 -4.72
N ALA A 76 18.09 8.45 -4.96
CA ALA A 76 19.32 8.46 -4.14
C ALA A 76 20.16 9.73 -4.33
N ASN A 77 20.05 10.40 -5.48
CA ASN A 77 20.82 11.60 -5.77
C ASN A 77 20.30 12.81 -4.98
N THR A 78 21.13 13.32 -4.07
CA THR A 78 20.83 14.47 -3.21
C THR A 78 20.61 15.77 -3.96
N GLU A 79 21.06 15.88 -5.21
CA GLU A 79 20.78 17.06 -6.05
C GLU A 79 19.31 17.12 -6.49
N ASN A 80 18.61 15.98 -6.50
CA ASN A 80 17.22 15.88 -6.94
C ASN A 80 16.20 16.13 -5.82
N HIS A 81 16.65 16.24 -4.57
CA HIS A 81 15.78 16.42 -3.41
C HIS A 81 16.25 17.59 -2.56
N SER A 82 15.32 18.44 -2.14
CA SER A 82 15.61 19.36 -1.03
C SER A 82 15.83 18.49 0.22
N VAL A 83 17.09 18.24 0.57
CA VAL A 83 17.42 17.48 1.78
C VAL A 83 16.95 18.30 2.98
N TYR A 84 15.80 17.92 3.53
CA TYR A 84 15.39 18.42 4.83
C TYR A 84 16.20 17.65 5.88
N ASN A 85 17.16 18.31 6.52
CA ASN A 85 17.80 17.76 7.71
C ASN A 85 16.71 17.67 8.80
N SER A 86 16.19 16.47 9.03
CA SER A 86 15.27 16.21 10.15
C SER A 86 15.96 16.61 11.45
N CYS A 87 15.40 17.58 12.18
CA CYS A 87 15.90 18.01 13.49
C CYS A 87 15.49 17.05 14.63
N TYR A 88 14.94 15.88 14.31
CA TYR A 88 14.52 14.92 15.32
C TYR A 88 15.71 14.00 15.65
N GLU A 89 16.41 14.31 16.74
CA GLU A 89 17.51 13.54 17.34
C GLU A 89 17.09 12.15 17.88
N ASN A 90 16.11 11.50 17.25
CA ASN A 90 15.68 10.17 17.62
C ASN A 90 16.56 9.13 16.92
N HIS A 91 17.31 8.36 17.72
CA HIS A 91 18.15 7.24 17.29
C HIS A 91 17.35 6.21 16.45
N GLY A 92 17.31 6.39 15.13
CA GLY A 92 16.61 5.50 14.20
C GLY A 92 16.04 6.16 12.95
N GLU A 93 15.98 7.50 12.88
CA GLU A 93 15.55 8.18 11.66
C GLU A 93 16.57 8.07 10.52
N PRO A 94 16.10 8.08 9.26
CA PRO A 94 17.00 8.08 8.11
C PRO A 94 17.78 9.39 8.03
N GLU A 95 19.07 9.30 7.72
CA GLU A 95 19.95 10.46 7.53
C GLU A 95 19.48 11.38 6.38
N LYS A 96 18.77 10.79 5.41
CA LYS A 96 18.21 11.48 4.24
C LYS A 96 16.74 11.12 4.11
N MET A 97 15.90 12.11 3.84
CA MET A 97 14.47 11.92 3.61
C MET A 97 14.09 12.38 2.20
N ILE A 98 13.29 11.57 1.50
CA ILE A 98 12.72 11.93 0.20
C ILE A 98 11.65 13.02 0.43
N GLU A 99 11.68 14.07 -0.37
CA GLU A 99 10.69 15.14 -0.29
C GLU A 99 9.27 14.60 -0.42
N GLY A 100 8.38 15.00 0.50
CA GLY A 100 6.99 14.53 0.51
C GLY A 100 6.77 13.11 1.01
N PHE A 101 7.83 12.41 1.48
CA PHE A 101 7.72 11.02 1.96
C PHE A 101 6.66 10.83 3.05
N ILE A 102 6.68 11.68 4.09
CA ILE A 102 5.68 11.61 5.17
C ILE A 102 4.26 11.83 4.63
N GLY A 103 4.09 12.81 3.73
CA GLY A 103 2.80 13.09 3.10
C GLY A 103 2.29 11.92 2.27
N ALA A 104 3.17 11.23 1.55
CA ALA A 104 2.83 10.04 0.76
C ALA A 104 2.52 8.82 1.66
N LEU A 105 3.29 8.65 2.74
CA LEU A 105 3.14 7.57 3.70
C LEU A 105 1.82 7.67 4.48
N MET A 106 1.45 8.89 4.89
CA MET A 106 0.23 9.18 5.66
C MET A 106 -0.99 9.47 4.79
N ASN A 107 -0.87 9.31 3.47
CA ASN A 107 -1.99 9.54 2.56
C ASN A 107 -3.07 8.47 2.76
N VAL A 108 -4.34 8.89 2.79
CA VAL A 108 -5.51 8.01 2.99
C VAL A 108 -5.64 6.95 1.90
N ASP A 109 -5.19 7.24 0.68
CA ASP A 109 -5.21 6.31 -0.45
C ASP A 109 -4.03 5.32 -0.46
N THR A 110 -3.05 5.51 0.43
CA THR A 110 -1.93 4.60 0.57
C THR A 110 -2.34 3.46 1.51
N PRO A 111 -2.33 2.19 1.06
CA PRO A 111 -2.92 1.07 1.80
C PRO A 111 -2.03 0.56 2.95
N ILE A 112 -1.56 1.45 3.81
CA ILE A 112 -0.59 1.13 4.85
C ILE A 112 -1.27 1.10 6.21
N SER A 113 -1.01 0.04 6.96
CA SER A 113 -1.34 -0.06 8.38
C SER A 113 -0.13 0.33 9.21
N VAL A 114 -0.36 1.15 10.23
CA VAL A 114 0.67 1.56 11.21
C VAL A 114 0.44 0.81 12.51
N THR A 115 1.50 0.22 13.04
CA THR A 115 1.53 -0.40 14.37
C THR A 115 2.69 0.18 15.17
N SER A 116 2.40 0.71 16.36
CA SER A 116 3.44 1.24 17.24
C SER A 116 3.89 0.14 18.20
N LEU A 117 5.16 -0.26 18.11
CA LEU A 117 5.74 -1.27 18.99
C LEU A 117 6.70 -0.61 19.97
N LYS A 118 6.54 -0.90 21.26
CA LYS A 118 7.55 -0.54 22.28
C LYS A 118 8.74 -1.48 22.14
N ASN A 119 9.93 -0.92 21.98
CA ASN A 119 11.16 -1.69 22.05
C ASN A 119 11.54 -2.00 23.51
N GLU A 120 12.62 -2.75 23.71
CA GLU A 120 13.14 -3.12 25.04
C GLU A 120 13.51 -1.91 25.91
N THR A 121 13.81 -0.76 25.30
CA THR A 121 14.10 0.50 26.02
C THR A 121 12.84 1.32 26.34
N GLY A 122 11.65 0.80 26.02
CA GLY A 122 10.37 1.47 26.24
C GLY A 122 10.04 2.56 25.20
N GLN A 123 10.90 2.76 24.20
CA GLN A 123 10.65 3.68 23.10
C GLN A 123 9.66 3.07 22.10
N GLU A 124 8.60 3.82 21.80
CA GLU A 124 7.65 3.46 20.75
C GLU A 124 8.30 3.71 19.38
N LYS A 125 8.25 2.69 18.52
CA LYS A 125 8.69 2.77 17.13
C LYS A 125 7.57 2.30 16.21
N ASP A 126 7.20 3.17 15.28
CA ASP A 126 6.19 2.85 14.29
C ASP A 126 6.71 1.84 13.27
N ARG A 127 5.85 0.86 12.98
CA ARG A 127 6.02 -0.18 11.98
C ARG A 127 4.90 -0.09 10.98
N TYR A 128 5.30 -0.05 9.72
CA TYR A 128 4.44 0.07 8.56
C TYR A 128 4.34 -1.28 7.88
N ALA A 129 3.12 -1.69 7.57
CA ALA A 129 2.82 -2.89 6.81
C ALA A 129 1.77 -2.61 5.76
N VAL A 130 1.72 -3.46 4.75
CA VAL A 130 0.66 -3.48 3.74
C VAL A 130 0.14 -4.90 3.64
N SER A 131 -1.19 -5.06 3.64
CA SER A 131 -1.77 -6.38 3.40
C SER A 131 -1.57 -6.79 1.95
N THR A 132 -1.33 -8.07 1.70
CA THR A 132 -1.06 -8.59 0.35
C THR A 132 -2.19 -8.25 -0.64
N ASP A 133 -3.45 -8.29 -0.19
CA ASP A 133 -4.60 -7.94 -1.02
C ASP A 133 -4.68 -6.45 -1.34
N ALA A 134 -4.41 -5.58 -0.36
CA ALA A 134 -4.44 -4.15 -0.57
C ALA A 134 -3.26 -3.70 -1.45
N ALA A 135 -2.06 -4.28 -1.26
CA ALA A 135 -0.94 -4.10 -2.18
C ALA A 135 -1.29 -4.55 -3.59
N ARG A 136 -1.90 -5.73 -3.76
CA ARG A 136 -2.31 -6.22 -5.08
C ARG A 136 -3.30 -5.29 -5.76
N PHE A 137 -4.26 -4.75 -5.01
CA PHE A 137 -5.24 -3.82 -5.55
C PHE A 137 -4.60 -2.48 -5.95
N HIS A 138 -3.76 -1.91 -5.08
CA HIS A 138 -3.06 -0.65 -5.33
C HIS A 138 -2.09 -0.75 -6.51
N LEU A 139 -1.27 -1.81 -6.55
CA LEU A 139 -0.31 -2.06 -7.62
C LEU A 139 -0.93 -2.53 -8.93
N ASN A 140 -2.25 -2.78 -8.95
CA ASN A 140 -2.97 -3.13 -10.16
C ASN A 140 -2.87 -1.98 -11.19
N GLU A 141 -2.82 -0.73 -10.74
CA GLU A 141 -2.66 0.43 -11.62
C GLU A 141 -1.27 0.45 -12.30
N CYS A 142 -0.24 -0.05 -11.62
CA CYS A 142 1.12 -0.13 -12.15
C CYS A 142 1.37 -1.36 -13.03
N THR A 143 0.61 -2.45 -12.81
CA THR A 143 0.84 -3.75 -13.45
C THR A 143 -0.10 -4.03 -14.63
N GLN A 144 -1.27 -3.38 -14.69
CA GLN A 144 -2.18 -3.61 -15.81
C GLN A 144 -1.69 -2.91 -17.07
N PRO A 145 -1.80 -3.56 -18.24
CA PRO A 145 -1.61 -2.86 -19.50
C PRO A 145 -2.59 -1.68 -19.54
N ILE A 146 -2.12 -0.53 -20.02
CA ILE A 146 -2.97 0.65 -20.25
C ILE A 146 -4.21 0.16 -20.99
N ARG A 147 -5.36 0.21 -20.31
CA ARG A 147 -6.62 -0.27 -20.88
C ARG A 147 -6.92 0.61 -22.09
N LYS A 148 -6.71 0.07 -23.29
CA LYS A 148 -7.04 0.75 -24.54
C LYS A 148 -8.55 0.73 -24.69
N GLY A 149 -9.20 1.72 -24.10
CA GLY A 149 -10.63 1.94 -24.23
C GLY A 149 -11.20 2.63 -22.99
N LYS A 150 -11.90 3.74 -23.21
CA LYS A 150 -12.99 4.09 -22.31
C LYS A 150 -14.06 3.05 -22.59
N ILE A 151 -14.50 2.30 -21.58
CA ILE A 151 -15.76 1.56 -21.70
C ILE A 151 -16.83 2.66 -21.59
N PRO A 152 -17.53 3.01 -22.68
CA PRO A 152 -18.66 3.92 -22.56
C PRO A 152 -19.70 3.18 -21.73
N PHE A 153 -19.83 3.55 -20.45
CA PHE A 153 -20.84 3.00 -19.57
C PHE A 153 -22.26 2.99 -20.19
N PRO A 154 -22.66 4.00 -20.99
CA PRO A 154 -23.94 3.97 -21.70
C PRO A 154 -24.08 2.82 -22.70
N ASP A 155 -22.98 2.30 -23.26
CA ASP A 155 -23.01 1.24 -24.27
C ASP A 155 -22.98 -0.16 -23.66
N LEU A 156 -22.89 -0.25 -22.33
CA LEU A 156 -23.06 -1.52 -21.64
C LEU A 156 -24.52 -2.00 -21.75
N PRO A 157 -24.75 -3.32 -21.94
CA PRO A 157 -26.07 -3.92 -21.86
C PRO A 157 -26.84 -3.47 -20.60
N PRO A 158 -28.17 -3.24 -20.69
CA PRO A 158 -28.99 -2.81 -19.56
C PRO A 158 -28.79 -3.67 -18.30
N GLU A 159 -28.60 -4.97 -18.46
CA GLU A 159 -28.38 -5.93 -17.38
C GLU A 159 -27.10 -5.63 -16.60
N LEU A 160 -26.01 -5.30 -17.31
CA LEU A 160 -24.72 -4.94 -16.71
C LEU A 160 -24.77 -3.56 -16.06
N ARG A 161 -25.42 -2.57 -16.70
CA ARG A 161 -25.63 -1.25 -16.09
C ARG A 161 -26.40 -1.37 -14.79
N ASN A 162 -27.51 -2.11 -14.79
CA ASN A 162 -28.33 -2.34 -13.59
C ASN A 162 -27.57 -3.09 -12.50
N ARG A 163 -26.71 -4.04 -12.86
CA ARG A 163 -25.88 -4.76 -11.89
C ARG A 163 -24.84 -3.83 -11.25
N ILE A 164 -24.19 -2.98 -12.03
CA ILE A 164 -23.25 -1.97 -11.51
C ILE A 164 -23.99 -0.95 -10.65
N TYR A 165 -25.17 -0.48 -11.07
CA TYR A 165 -26.00 0.41 -10.26
C TYR A 165 -26.38 -0.22 -8.92
N LYS A 166 -26.76 -1.50 -8.88
CA LYS A 166 -27.04 -2.19 -7.60
C LYS A 166 -25.82 -2.30 -6.69
N LEU A 167 -24.62 -2.39 -7.25
CA LEU A 167 -23.38 -2.44 -6.46
C LEU A 167 -22.96 -1.06 -5.95
N LEU A 168 -23.18 0.00 -6.73
CA LEU A 168 -22.83 1.38 -6.35
C LEU A 168 -23.89 2.02 -5.44
N PHE A 169 -25.16 1.70 -5.67
CA PHE A 169 -26.31 2.24 -4.93
C PHE A 169 -26.90 1.20 -3.97
N VAL A 170 -26.05 0.51 -3.21
CA VAL A 170 -26.53 -0.17 -2.00
C VAL A 170 -26.81 0.93 -0.98
N TYR A 171 -28.02 1.45 -0.97
CA TYR A 171 -28.51 2.22 0.16
C TYR A 171 -28.50 1.29 1.37
N SER A 172 -27.66 1.60 2.36
CA SER A 172 -27.90 1.14 3.73
C SER A 172 -29.37 1.47 4.00
N THR A 173 -30.16 0.43 4.26
CA THR A 173 -31.61 0.41 4.51
C THR A 173 -32.19 1.79 4.86
N PRO A 174 -33.28 2.24 4.20
CA PRO A 174 -33.86 3.54 4.49
C PRO A 174 -34.19 3.65 5.99
N LEU A 175 -33.84 4.80 6.57
CA LEU A 175 -34.16 5.24 7.94
C LEU A 175 -35.65 5.10 8.32
N SER A 176 -36.53 4.78 7.36
CA SER A 176 -37.95 4.51 7.56
C SER A 176 -38.25 3.26 8.41
N LEU A 177 -37.29 2.37 8.67
CA LEU A 177 -37.47 1.23 9.60
C LEU A 177 -36.95 1.50 11.02
N GLN A 178 -36.26 2.62 11.27
CA GLN A 178 -35.81 3.00 12.63
C GLN A 178 -36.83 3.87 13.38
N LEU A 179 -37.77 4.52 12.69
CA LEU A 179 -38.82 5.34 13.30
C LEU A 179 -39.98 4.53 13.89
N ASP A 180 -40.27 3.34 13.37
CA ASP A 180 -41.32 2.48 13.93
C ASP A 180 -40.91 1.80 15.25
N ILE A 181 -39.60 1.70 15.54
CA ILE A 181 -39.11 1.11 16.80
C ILE A 181 -39.05 2.16 17.93
N MET A 182 -39.05 3.45 17.61
CA MET A 182 -39.04 4.53 18.62
C MET A 182 -40.43 5.10 18.95
N LEU A 183 -41.49 4.76 18.20
CA LEU A 183 -42.85 5.26 18.40
C LEU A 183 -43.82 4.24 19.01
N SER A 184 -43.35 3.04 19.37
CA SER A 184 -44.14 1.99 20.02
C SER A 184 -43.71 1.69 21.47
N GLY A 185 -43.08 2.65 22.15
CA GLY A 185 -42.72 2.58 23.57
C GLY A 185 -43.63 3.43 24.45
#